data_AF-A0A966FKJ3-F1
#
_entry.id   AF-A0A966FKJ3-F1
#
_cell.length_a   1.000
_cell.length_b   1.000
_cell.length_c   1.000
_cell.angle_alpha   90.00
_cell.angle_beta   90.00
_cell.angle_gamma   90.00
#
_symmetry.space_group_name_H-M   'P 1'
#
loop_
_entity.id
_entity.type
_entity.pdbx_description
1 polymer ?
#
loop_
_entity_poly.entity_id
_entity_poly.type
_entity_poly.pdbx_seq_one_letter_code
_entity_poly.pdbx_strand_id
1 'polypeptide(L)'
;MKSKLIIWVFCFYCFMALGQNTVTEIEYFFDTDPGVGNAINVDITDAANINETLLLPINSLSSGIHILHMRTKNDVNKWSLYARQTFYIANFSSTLNNSIIEAEYFFDTDPGVGNAQPLTITNGTTLNTTFAIPLNSINTGIHILHIRVKNNFNQWSLYGRQVFYKSPQITNNTIVAAEFFIDTDPGVGNAAAISITQGAFIDETLNISIPNDLSAGDHILHIRVQSSNGNWSLYGRPEFTSTLTNDDVVFKDFKMYPNPVEDVLRFSIQNNTIQYVKLVDINGRIVLETSNNIKELNLSNIPTGFYLLQIETANGSISKKIIKK
;
A
#
# COMPACT_ATOMS: atom_id res chain seq x y z
N MET A 1 -31.60 -9.15 11.93
CA MET A 1 -30.96 -8.50 10.76
C MET A 1 -29.57 -8.07 11.17
N LYS A 2 -28.52 -8.79 10.77
CA LYS A 2 -27.13 -8.39 11.04
C LYS A 2 -26.61 -7.73 9.77
N SER A 3 -26.17 -6.47 9.87
CA SER A 3 -25.55 -5.71 8.80
C SER A 3 -24.29 -6.42 8.32
N LYS A 4 -24.23 -6.83 7.05
CA LYS A 4 -22.99 -7.31 6.44
C LYS A 4 -22.21 -6.08 5.99
N LEU A 5 -21.08 -5.82 6.65
CA LEU A 5 -20.15 -4.73 6.33
C LEU A 5 -18.92 -5.36 5.66
N ILE A 6 -18.54 -4.87 4.48
CA ILE A 6 -17.26 -5.21 3.83
C ILE A 6 -16.48 -3.91 3.70
N ILE A 7 -15.22 -3.94 4.13
CA ILE A 7 -14.28 -2.82 4.08
C ILE A 7 -13.51 -2.91 2.76
N TRP A 8 -13.58 -1.87 1.92
CA TRP A 8 -12.86 -1.80 0.64
C TRP A 8 -11.88 -0.63 0.66
N VAL A 9 -10.58 -0.91 0.58
CA VAL A 9 -9.53 0.10 0.40
C VAL A 9 -9.42 0.41 -1.09
N PHE A 10 -9.71 1.65 -1.48
CA PHE A 10 -9.50 2.15 -2.84
C PHE A 10 -8.28 3.07 -2.87
N CYS A 11 -7.47 2.98 -3.92
CA CYS A 11 -6.44 3.97 -4.27
C CYS A 11 -6.77 4.46 -5.68
N PHE A 12 -7.15 5.73 -5.82
CA PHE A 12 -7.49 6.34 -7.12
C PHE A 12 -6.28 7.12 -7.66
N TYR A 13 -5.68 6.63 -8.74
CA TYR A 13 -4.77 7.43 -9.57
C TYR A 13 -5.59 8.15 -10.65
N CYS A 14 -5.75 9.46 -10.50
CA CYS A 14 -6.32 10.32 -11.54
C CYS A 14 -5.17 10.89 -12.39
N PHE A 15 -5.15 10.61 -13.69
CA PHE A 15 -4.20 11.22 -14.63
C PHE A 15 -4.39 12.74 -14.65
N MET A 16 -3.35 13.49 -14.27
CA MET A 16 -3.34 14.94 -14.30
C MET A 16 -3.41 15.46 -15.74
N ALA A 17 -4.50 16.12 -16.09
CA ALA A 17 -4.56 17.05 -17.20
C ALA A 17 -4.78 18.46 -16.65
N LEU A 18 -4.08 19.44 -17.24
CA LEU A 18 -4.08 20.85 -16.89
C LEU A 18 -5.50 21.40 -16.65
N GLY A 19 -5.76 21.85 -15.42
CA GLY A 19 -7.05 22.39 -14.94
C GLY A 19 -7.66 21.50 -13.85
N GLN A 20 -7.27 21.72 -12.60
CA GLN A 20 -7.74 20.96 -11.44
C GLN A 20 -9.20 21.34 -11.13
N ASN A 21 -10.15 20.71 -11.83
CA ASN A 21 -11.55 20.77 -11.47
C ASN A 21 -11.73 19.89 -10.22
N THR A 22 -12.16 20.47 -9.12
CA THR A 22 -12.35 19.76 -7.85
C THR A 22 -13.55 18.82 -7.92
N VAL A 23 -13.49 17.67 -7.24
CA VAL A 23 -14.63 16.73 -7.19
C VAL A 23 -15.60 17.24 -6.14
N THR A 24 -16.84 17.53 -6.55
CA THR A 24 -17.88 18.06 -5.66
C THR A 24 -18.86 17.00 -5.21
N GLU A 25 -19.11 15.96 -6.01
CA GLU A 25 -20.04 14.88 -5.68
C GLU A 25 -19.53 13.54 -6.23
N ILE A 26 -19.86 12.45 -5.54
CA ILE A 26 -19.69 11.07 -6.01
C ILE A 26 -21.05 10.39 -5.94
N GLU A 27 -21.39 9.63 -6.97
CA GLU A 27 -22.53 8.73 -6.93
C GLU A 27 -22.18 7.31 -7.41
N TYR A 28 -22.87 6.31 -6.86
CA TYR A 28 -22.71 4.91 -7.22
C TYR A 28 -24.04 4.20 -7.46
N PHE A 29 -24.00 3.15 -8.28
CA PHE A 29 -25.14 2.26 -8.54
C PHE A 29 -24.68 0.84 -8.84
N PHE A 30 -25.60 -0.11 -8.70
CA PHE A 30 -25.37 -1.51 -9.04
C PHE A 30 -26.14 -1.88 -10.31
N ASP A 31 -25.45 -2.56 -11.22
CA ASP A 31 -25.94 -3.18 -12.44
C ASP A 31 -26.56 -2.24 -13.48
N THR A 32 -27.67 -1.58 -13.16
CA THR A 32 -28.41 -0.70 -14.08
C THR A 32 -28.20 0.76 -13.73
N ASP A 33 -27.79 1.58 -14.71
CA ASP A 33 -27.60 3.03 -14.52
C ASP A 33 -28.96 3.73 -14.36
N PRO A 34 -29.24 4.36 -13.21
CA PRO A 34 -30.49 5.12 -12.99
C PRO A 34 -30.49 6.46 -13.75
N GLY A 35 -29.43 6.79 -14.47
CA GLY A 35 -29.22 8.07 -15.14
C GLY A 35 -28.43 9.04 -14.27
N VAL A 36 -27.84 10.03 -14.93
CA VAL A 36 -26.93 11.04 -14.35
C VAL A 36 -27.61 11.83 -13.22
N GLY A 37 -27.00 11.86 -12.03
CA GLY A 37 -27.51 12.55 -10.84
C GLY A 37 -28.67 11.86 -10.12
N ASN A 38 -29.03 10.63 -10.50
CA ASN A 38 -30.12 9.86 -9.89
C ASN A 38 -29.63 8.60 -9.15
N ALA A 39 -28.32 8.40 -9.04
CA ALA A 39 -27.75 7.27 -8.31
C ALA A 39 -27.57 7.61 -6.82
N ILE A 40 -26.97 6.70 -6.06
CA ILE A 40 -26.80 6.87 -4.62
C ILE A 40 -25.57 7.73 -4.37
N ASN A 41 -25.74 8.88 -3.73
CA ASN A 41 -24.64 9.76 -3.38
C ASN A 41 -23.75 9.16 -2.29
N VAL A 42 -22.45 9.41 -2.42
CA VAL A 42 -21.42 9.10 -1.42
C VAL A 42 -20.96 10.40 -0.79
N ASP A 43 -21.00 10.46 0.53
CA ASP A 43 -20.44 11.59 1.27
C ASP A 43 -18.90 11.59 1.14
N ILE A 44 -18.33 12.73 0.77
CA ILE A 44 -16.88 12.94 0.64
C ILE A 44 -16.44 14.05 1.58
N THR A 45 -15.26 13.89 2.21
CA THR A 45 -14.75 14.89 3.18
C THR A 45 -13.70 15.83 2.62
N ASP A 46 -13.07 15.51 1.49
CA ASP A 46 -12.10 16.37 0.80
C ASP A 46 -12.30 16.35 -0.73
N ALA A 47 -12.30 17.53 -1.36
CA ALA A 47 -12.60 17.76 -2.77
C ALA A 47 -11.36 17.77 -3.68
N ALA A 48 -10.15 17.77 -3.09
CA ALA A 48 -8.89 17.87 -3.83
C ALA A 48 -8.26 16.51 -4.19
N ASN A 49 -8.36 15.52 -3.29
CA ASN A 49 -7.87 14.14 -3.51
C ASN A 49 -8.75 13.15 -2.74
N ILE A 50 -9.34 12.18 -3.44
CA ILE A 50 -10.20 11.16 -2.81
C ILE A 50 -9.45 9.83 -2.77
N ASN A 51 -8.80 9.56 -1.63
CA ASN A 51 -8.13 8.29 -1.33
C ASN A 51 -8.74 7.67 -0.08
N GLU A 52 -10.07 7.51 -0.09
CA GLU A 52 -10.84 7.05 1.05
C GLU A 52 -11.35 5.62 0.84
N THR A 53 -11.46 4.89 1.94
CA THR A 53 -12.10 3.56 2.00
C THR A 53 -13.61 3.76 2.13
N LEU A 54 -14.37 3.41 1.09
CA LEU A 54 -15.82 3.59 1.05
C LEU A 54 -16.57 2.32 1.48
N LEU A 55 -17.55 2.48 2.37
CA LEU A 55 -18.42 1.41 2.86
C LEU A 55 -19.77 1.44 2.15
N LEU A 56 -19.91 0.68 1.07
CA LEU A 56 -21.14 0.64 0.27
C LEU A 56 -22.08 -0.48 0.73
N PRO A 57 -23.33 -0.18 1.15
CA PRO A 57 -24.29 -1.21 1.54
C PRO A 57 -24.74 -2.07 0.35
N ILE A 58 -24.60 -3.39 0.48
CA ILE A 58 -24.98 -4.39 -0.54
C ILE A 58 -26.20 -5.24 -0.16
N ASN A 59 -26.91 -4.88 0.91
CA ASN A 59 -27.96 -5.73 1.49
C ASN A 59 -29.17 -5.93 0.56
N SER A 60 -29.35 -5.06 -0.43
CA SER A 60 -30.41 -5.13 -1.44
C SER A 60 -30.08 -6.08 -2.61
N LEU A 61 -28.83 -6.55 -2.70
CA LEU A 61 -28.37 -7.37 -3.81
C LEU A 61 -28.56 -8.85 -3.52
N SER A 62 -29.01 -9.59 -4.53
CA SER A 62 -29.16 -11.04 -4.49
C SER A 62 -27.81 -11.77 -4.53
N SER A 63 -27.80 -13.09 -4.32
CA SER A 63 -26.61 -13.87 -4.68
C SER A 63 -26.46 -13.90 -6.20
N GLY A 64 -25.25 -13.67 -6.70
CA GLY A 64 -25.00 -13.56 -8.13
C GLY A 64 -23.83 -12.64 -8.45
N ILE A 65 -23.55 -12.50 -9.73
CA ILE A 65 -22.59 -11.53 -10.25
C ILE A 65 -23.28 -10.17 -10.31
N HIS A 66 -22.62 -9.16 -9.76
CA HIS A 66 -23.05 -7.77 -9.78
C HIS A 66 -21.92 -6.87 -10.27
N ILE A 67 -22.27 -5.71 -10.81
CA ILE A 67 -21.34 -4.69 -11.27
C ILE A 67 -21.61 -3.41 -10.51
N LEU A 68 -20.64 -2.97 -9.70
CA LEU A 68 -20.62 -1.64 -9.10
C LEU A 68 -20.17 -0.64 -10.17
N HIS A 69 -20.89 0.47 -10.28
CA HIS A 69 -20.51 1.62 -11.08
C HIS A 69 -20.39 2.85 -10.19
N MET A 70 -19.39 3.69 -10.41
CA MET A 70 -19.20 4.95 -9.68
C MET A 70 -18.77 6.06 -10.62
N ARG A 71 -19.33 7.26 -10.47
CA ARG A 71 -18.91 8.44 -11.23
C ARG A 71 -18.80 9.66 -10.32
N THR A 72 -17.98 10.62 -10.72
CA THR A 72 -17.70 11.85 -9.99
C THR A 72 -18.28 13.04 -10.73
N LYS A 73 -18.70 14.07 -10.00
CA LYS A 73 -19.09 15.37 -10.54
C LYS A 73 -18.02 16.38 -10.18
N ASN A 74 -17.67 17.23 -11.14
CA ASN A 74 -16.73 18.31 -10.90
C ASN A 74 -17.42 19.63 -10.51
N ASP A 75 -16.63 20.60 -10.07
CA ASP A 75 -17.01 21.98 -9.75
C ASP A 75 -17.66 22.77 -10.91
N VAL A 76 -17.55 22.29 -12.15
CA VAL A 76 -18.26 22.82 -13.33
C VAL A 76 -19.57 22.07 -13.60
N ASN A 77 -20.08 21.30 -12.63
CA ASN A 77 -21.30 20.50 -12.71
C ASN A 77 -21.31 19.44 -13.84
N LYS A 78 -20.15 18.99 -14.30
CA LYS A 78 -20.04 17.91 -15.28
C LYS A 78 -19.72 16.59 -14.58
N TRP A 79 -20.49 15.57 -14.94
CA TRP A 79 -20.26 14.20 -14.51
C TRP A 79 -19.19 13.52 -15.37
N SER A 80 -18.36 12.71 -14.73
CA SER A 80 -17.42 11.81 -15.39
C SER A 80 -18.15 10.63 -16.04
N LEU A 81 -17.41 9.88 -16.87
CA LEU A 81 -17.77 8.48 -17.12
C LEU A 81 -17.64 7.68 -15.83
N TYR A 82 -18.37 6.57 -15.72
CA TYR A 82 -18.29 5.72 -14.54
C TYR A 82 -17.09 4.75 -14.60
N ALA A 83 -16.43 4.56 -13.47
CA ALA A 83 -15.60 3.39 -13.20
C ALA A 83 -16.51 2.20 -12.87
N ARG A 84 -16.08 0.97 -13.19
CA ARG A 84 -16.85 -0.25 -12.90
C ARG A 84 -16.02 -1.33 -12.23
N GLN A 85 -16.63 -2.06 -11.31
CA GLN A 85 -16.04 -3.20 -10.62
C GLN A 85 -17.04 -4.36 -10.60
N THR A 86 -16.65 -5.50 -11.15
CA THR A 86 -17.45 -6.73 -11.07
C THR A 86 -17.14 -7.47 -9.77
N PHE A 87 -18.17 -7.96 -9.09
CA PHE A 87 -18.04 -8.75 -7.88
C PHE A 87 -19.14 -9.83 -7.82
N TYR A 88 -18.93 -10.84 -6.99
CA TYR A 88 -19.88 -11.94 -6.80
C TYR A 88 -20.37 -11.97 -5.34
N ILE A 89 -21.68 -11.89 -5.16
CA ILE A 89 -22.31 -12.10 -3.85
C ILE A 89 -22.64 -13.58 -3.71
N ALA A 90 -21.96 -14.22 -2.77
CA ALA A 90 -22.30 -15.57 -2.35
C ALA A 90 -23.20 -15.51 -1.11
N ASN A 91 -24.35 -16.20 -1.17
CA ASN A 91 -25.13 -16.51 0.01
C ASN A 91 -24.45 -17.62 0.81
N PHE A 92 -23.55 -17.24 1.71
CA PHE A 92 -23.08 -18.16 2.74
C PHE A 92 -24.07 -18.18 3.91
N SER A 93 -24.61 -19.35 4.20
CA SER A 93 -25.28 -19.58 5.48
C SER A 93 -24.21 -19.57 6.57
N SER A 94 -24.17 -18.51 7.37
CA SER A 94 -23.18 -18.32 8.45
C SER A 94 -23.43 -19.22 9.67
N THR A 95 -24.26 -20.26 9.53
CA THR A 95 -24.57 -21.24 10.60
C THR A 95 -23.98 -22.63 10.34
N LEU A 96 -23.22 -22.82 9.26
CA LEU A 96 -22.51 -24.06 8.99
C LEU A 96 -21.00 -23.81 9.04
N ASN A 97 -20.28 -24.64 9.79
CA ASN A 97 -18.81 -24.71 9.79
C ASN A 97 -18.33 -25.13 8.39
N ASN A 98 -18.31 -24.21 7.43
CA ASN A 98 -17.82 -24.45 6.08
C ASN A 98 -16.28 -24.53 6.13
N SER A 99 -15.74 -25.71 6.43
CA SER A 99 -14.29 -25.93 6.35
C SER A 99 -13.90 -26.29 4.93
N ILE A 100 -12.80 -25.73 4.46
CA ILE A 100 -12.09 -26.18 3.28
C ILE A 100 -11.47 -27.54 3.62
N ILE A 101 -11.70 -28.55 2.78
CA ILE A 101 -11.25 -29.94 3.00
C ILE A 101 -10.34 -30.47 1.89
N GLU A 102 -10.42 -29.92 0.69
CA GLU A 102 -9.55 -30.29 -0.44
C GLU A 102 -9.20 -29.04 -1.25
N ALA A 103 -8.08 -29.09 -1.96
CA ALA A 103 -7.68 -28.09 -2.93
C ALA A 103 -7.05 -28.78 -4.14
N GLU A 104 -7.20 -28.19 -5.32
CA GLU A 104 -6.59 -28.70 -6.55
C GLU A 104 -6.13 -27.55 -7.45
N TYR A 105 -5.13 -27.84 -8.29
CA TYR A 105 -4.59 -26.89 -9.27
C TYR A 105 -4.50 -27.49 -10.67
N PHE A 106 -4.56 -26.61 -11.68
CA PHE A 106 -4.35 -26.98 -13.09
C PHE A 106 -3.75 -25.81 -13.88
N PHE A 107 -3.16 -26.14 -15.03
CA PHE A 107 -2.63 -25.15 -15.97
C PHE A 107 -3.52 -25.02 -17.20
N ASP A 108 -3.80 -23.78 -17.58
CA ASP A 108 -4.46 -23.35 -18.82
C ASP A 108 -5.89 -23.86 -19.03
N THR A 109 -6.08 -25.17 -19.18
CA THR A 109 -7.37 -25.81 -19.46
C THR A 109 -7.89 -26.54 -18.22
N ASP A 110 -9.14 -26.30 -17.84
CA ASP A 110 -9.79 -26.98 -16.70
C ASP A 110 -10.08 -28.45 -17.06
N PRO A 111 -9.49 -29.43 -16.34
CA PRO A 111 -9.75 -30.86 -16.56
C PRO A 111 -11.14 -31.31 -16.04
N GLY A 112 -11.92 -30.40 -15.47
CA GLY A 112 -13.17 -30.68 -14.80
C GLY A 112 -12.99 -30.84 -13.31
N VAL A 113 -14.09 -30.60 -12.59
CA VAL A 113 -14.15 -30.54 -11.12
C VAL A 113 -13.73 -31.86 -10.49
N GLY A 114 -12.70 -31.82 -9.62
CA GLY A 114 -12.16 -33.00 -8.94
C GLY A 114 -11.20 -33.86 -9.77
N ASN A 115 -10.86 -33.43 -10.99
CA ASN A 115 -9.95 -34.14 -11.89
C ASN A 115 -8.58 -33.45 -12.03
N ALA A 116 -8.33 -32.37 -11.28
CA ALA A 116 -7.07 -31.63 -11.38
C ALA A 116 -6.00 -32.20 -10.42
N GLN A 117 -4.82 -31.58 -10.39
CA GLN A 117 -3.74 -32.05 -9.52
C GLN A 117 -4.03 -31.64 -8.06
N PRO A 118 -4.03 -32.59 -7.10
CA PRO A 118 -4.38 -32.27 -5.72
C PRO A 118 -3.30 -31.45 -5.02
N LEU A 119 -3.73 -30.55 -4.13
CA LEU A 119 -2.89 -29.81 -3.20
C LEU A 119 -3.14 -30.31 -1.77
N THR A 120 -2.07 -30.63 -1.06
CA THR A 120 -2.15 -31.01 0.35
C THR A 120 -2.42 -29.77 1.21
N ILE A 121 -3.52 -29.77 1.96
CA ILE A 121 -3.92 -28.66 2.83
C ILE A 121 -4.24 -29.15 4.24
N THR A 122 -4.29 -28.22 5.19
CA THR A 122 -4.89 -28.45 6.50
C THR A 122 -6.32 -27.93 6.50
N ASN A 123 -7.27 -28.73 6.97
CA ASN A 123 -8.68 -28.33 6.99
C ASN A 123 -8.88 -27.10 7.88
N GLY A 124 -9.64 -26.12 7.38
CA GLY A 124 -9.87 -24.87 8.09
C GLY A 124 -10.89 -23.99 7.38
N THR A 125 -11.34 -22.93 8.05
CA THR A 125 -12.25 -21.93 7.45
C THR A 125 -11.52 -20.96 6.53
N THR A 126 -10.20 -20.91 6.60
CA THR A 126 -9.31 -20.11 5.74
C THR A 126 -8.11 -20.95 5.33
N LEU A 127 -7.56 -20.68 4.15
CA LEU A 127 -6.34 -21.30 3.64
C LEU A 127 -5.32 -20.20 3.33
N ASN A 128 -4.20 -20.16 4.07
CA ASN A 128 -3.11 -19.22 3.87
C ASN A 128 -1.78 -19.98 3.90
N THR A 129 -1.57 -20.81 2.88
CA THR A 129 -0.44 -21.73 2.77
C THR A 129 0.28 -21.49 1.46
N THR A 130 1.61 -21.50 1.50
CA THR A 130 2.46 -21.46 0.30
C THR A 130 2.59 -22.86 -0.30
N PHE A 131 2.33 -22.99 -1.60
CA PHE A 131 2.48 -24.25 -2.33
C PHE A 131 3.67 -24.21 -3.28
N ALA A 132 4.49 -25.26 -3.27
CA ALA A 132 5.47 -25.51 -4.32
C ALA A 132 4.77 -26.23 -5.48
N ILE A 133 4.54 -25.53 -6.59
CA ILE A 133 3.85 -26.07 -7.77
C ILE A 133 4.89 -26.55 -8.80
N PRO A 134 4.98 -27.86 -9.11
CA PRO A 134 5.88 -28.36 -10.14
C PRO A 134 5.47 -27.85 -11.54
N LEU A 135 6.43 -27.33 -12.30
CA LEU A 135 6.20 -26.80 -13.66
C LEU A 135 6.64 -27.79 -14.75
N ASN A 136 6.97 -29.03 -14.41
CA ASN A 136 7.56 -29.99 -15.33
C ASN A 136 6.58 -30.44 -16.44
N SER A 137 5.27 -30.29 -16.20
CA SER A 137 4.19 -30.72 -17.10
C SER A 137 3.82 -29.70 -18.18
N ILE A 138 4.39 -28.50 -18.16
CA ILE A 138 4.08 -27.42 -19.10
C ILE A 138 5.30 -27.01 -19.92
N ASN A 139 5.08 -26.48 -21.12
CA ASN A 139 6.16 -25.99 -21.99
C ASN A 139 6.63 -24.60 -21.57
N THR A 140 7.66 -24.08 -22.22
CA THR A 140 8.06 -22.68 -22.07
C THR A 140 7.03 -21.78 -22.73
N GLY A 141 6.64 -20.68 -22.09
CA GLY A 141 5.60 -19.80 -22.60
C GLY A 141 4.80 -19.13 -21.50
N ILE A 142 3.77 -18.39 -21.92
CA ILE A 142 2.79 -17.79 -21.01
C ILE A 142 1.77 -18.86 -20.64
N HIS A 143 1.54 -19.03 -19.34
CA HIS A 143 0.62 -20.01 -18.77
C HIS A 143 -0.26 -19.35 -17.71
N ILE A 144 -1.40 -19.99 -17.44
CA ILE A 144 -2.33 -19.59 -16.38
C ILE A 144 -2.44 -20.72 -15.36
N LEU A 145 -2.00 -20.48 -14.14
CA LEU A 145 -2.25 -21.35 -12.99
C LEU A 145 -3.64 -21.07 -12.46
N HIS A 146 -4.43 -22.12 -12.28
CA HIS A 146 -5.73 -22.07 -11.63
C HIS A 146 -5.70 -22.91 -10.35
N ILE A 147 -6.32 -22.40 -9.27
CA ILE A 147 -6.47 -23.13 -8.00
C ILE A 147 -7.91 -22.99 -7.53
N ARG A 148 -8.54 -24.11 -7.16
CA ARG A 148 -9.86 -24.10 -6.49
C ARG A 148 -9.84 -24.99 -5.26
N VAL A 149 -10.81 -24.76 -4.37
CA VAL A 149 -10.95 -25.45 -3.10
C VAL A 149 -12.33 -26.09 -2.96
N LYS A 150 -12.41 -27.16 -2.19
CA LYS A 150 -13.66 -27.88 -1.89
C LYS A 150 -14.02 -27.70 -0.43
N ASN A 151 -15.28 -27.42 -0.15
CA ASN A 151 -15.79 -27.37 1.22
C ASN A 151 -16.23 -28.76 1.72
N ASN A 152 -16.51 -28.86 3.01
CA ASN A 152 -17.05 -30.05 3.67
C ASN A 152 -18.46 -30.49 3.20
N PHE A 153 -19.12 -29.72 2.32
CA PHE A 153 -20.35 -30.12 1.62
C PHE A 153 -20.06 -30.75 0.26
N ASN A 154 -18.80 -31.05 -0.04
CA ASN A 154 -18.32 -31.53 -1.34
C ASN A 154 -18.58 -30.56 -2.51
N GLN A 155 -18.73 -29.26 -2.21
CA GLN A 155 -18.90 -28.23 -3.22
C GLN A 155 -17.55 -27.57 -3.50
N TRP A 156 -17.18 -27.54 -4.77
CA TRP A 156 -16.00 -26.83 -5.24
C TRP A 156 -16.30 -25.34 -5.44
N SER A 157 -15.33 -24.52 -5.07
CA SER A 157 -15.32 -23.09 -5.38
C SER A 157 -15.09 -22.86 -6.87
N LEU A 158 -15.32 -21.61 -7.31
CA LEU A 158 -14.65 -21.11 -8.50
C LEU A 158 -13.13 -21.11 -8.27
N TYR A 159 -12.36 -21.06 -9.34
CA TYR A 159 -10.90 -21.00 -9.24
C TYR A 159 -10.38 -19.56 -9.16
N GLY A 160 -9.34 -19.35 -8.35
CA GLY A 160 -8.42 -18.22 -8.51
C GLY A 160 -7.47 -18.50 -9.67
N ARG A 161 -6.98 -17.44 -10.34
CA ARG A 161 -6.03 -17.58 -11.45
C ARG A 161 -4.83 -16.67 -11.31
N GLN A 162 -3.67 -17.14 -11.76
CA GLN A 162 -2.44 -16.37 -11.84
C GLN A 162 -1.75 -16.62 -13.20
N VAL A 163 -1.48 -15.54 -13.93
CA VAL A 163 -0.72 -15.61 -15.19
C VAL A 163 0.77 -15.59 -14.86
N PHE A 164 1.56 -16.43 -15.52
CA PHE A 164 3.00 -16.45 -15.38
C PHE A 164 3.69 -16.85 -16.70
N TYR A 165 4.98 -16.53 -16.82
CA TYR A 165 5.81 -16.94 -17.95
C TYR A 165 6.82 -17.99 -17.49
N LYS A 166 6.76 -19.20 -18.06
CA LYS A 166 7.81 -20.21 -17.90
C LYS A 166 8.89 -19.95 -18.93
N SER A 167 10.05 -19.47 -18.48
CA SER A 167 11.20 -19.27 -19.36
C SER A 167 11.80 -20.60 -19.81
N PRO A 168 12.46 -20.64 -20.98
CA PRO A 168 13.39 -21.71 -21.31
C PRO A 168 14.40 -21.90 -20.19
N GLN A 169 14.67 -23.16 -19.85
CA GLN A 169 15.80 -23.51 -19.00
C GLN A 169 17.06 -23.17 -19.80
N ILE A 170 17.67 -22.02 -19.49
CA ILE A 170 18.98 -21.69 -20.05
C ILE A 170 20.01 -22.34 -19.13
N THR A 171 20.46 -23.54 -19.50
CA THR A 171 21.59 -24.18 -18.84
C THR A 171 22.83 -23.29 -19.02
N ASN A 172 23.48 -22.96 -17.90
CA ASN A 172 24.74 -22.21 -17.79
C ASN A 172 24.72 -20.68 -18.03
N ASN A 173 23.58 -20.00 -17.95
CA ASN A 173 23.59 -18.53 -17.80
C ASN A 173 23.40 -18.14 -16.33
N THR A 174 24.48 -17.76 -15.66
CA THR A 174 24.41 -17.15 -14.34
C THR A 174 24.17 -15.65 -14.46
N ILE A 175 23.57 -15.06 -13.45
CA ILE A 175 23.52 -13.62 -13.27
C ILE A 175 24.87 -13.19 -12.71
N VAL A 176 25.55 -12.27 -13.38
CA VAL A 176 26.92 -11.84 -13.06
C VAL A 176 27.03 -10.39 -12.60
N ALA A 177 26.05 -9.55 -12.97
CA ALA A 177 25.97 -8.15 -12.55
C ALA A 177 24.52 -7.69 -12.42
N ALA A 178 24.30 -6.61 -11.68
CA ALA A 178 23.02 -5.91 -11.60
C ALA A 178 23.26 -4.40 -11.56
N GLU A 179 22.32 -3.63 -12.08
CA GLU A 179 22.34 -2.18 -12.02
C GLU A 179 20.94 -1.61 -11.78
N PHE A 180 20.88 -0.41 -11.20
CA PHE A 180 19.64 0.32 -10.96
C PHE A 180 19.70 1.75 -11.45
N PHE A 181 18.52 2.31 -11.72
CA PHE A 181 18.31 3.73 -11.97
C PHE A 181 16.93 4.15 -11.47
N ILE A 182 16.75 5.45 -11.23
CA ILE A 182 15.49 6.04 -10.79
C ILE A 182 14.96 6.91 -11.93
N ASP A 183 13.71 6.66 -12.31
CA ASP A 183 12.93 7.33 -13.37
C ASP A 183 13.51 7.24 -14.79
N THR A 184 14.66 7.85 -15.03
CA THR A 184 15.26 7.97 -16.37
C THR A 184 16.33 6.91 -16.58
N ASP A 185 16.18 6.08 -17.62
CA ASP A 185 17.16 5.05 -18.01
C ASP A 185 18.42 5.71 -18.62
N PRO A 186 19.61 5.59 -18.01
CA PRO A 186 20.86 6.13 -18.57
C PRO A 186 21.40 5.30 -19.75
N GLY A 187 20.69 4.23 -20.13
CA GLY A 187 21.12 3.26 -21.12
C GLY A 187 21.81 2.06 -20.50
N VAL A 188 21.77 0.95 -21.23
CA VAL A 188 22.26 -0.37 -20.80
C VAL A 188 23.75 -0.33 -20.43
N GLY A 189 24.09 -0.72 -19.20
CA GLY A 189 25.46 -0.72 -18.67
C GLY A 189 25.98 0.63 -18.16
N ASN A 190 25.14 1.67 -18.15
CA ASN A 190 25.51 3.01 -17.69
C ASN A 190 24.85 3.39 -16.34
N ALA A 191 24.09 2.48 -15.72
CA ALA A 191 23.38 2.75 -14.48
C ALA A 191 24.26 2.47 -13.25
N ALA A 192 23.74 2.77 -12.06
CA ALA A 192 24.46 2.54 -10.83
C ALA A 192 24.53 1.03 -10.53
N ALA A 193 25.74 0.50 -10.34
CA ALA A 193 25.94 -0.93 -10.09
C ALA A 193 25.39 -1.35 -8.72
N ILE A 194 24.78 -2.53 -8.66
CA ILE A 194 24.36 -3.21 -7.43
C ILE A 194 25.29 -4.38 -7.19
N SER A 195 25.84 -4.47 -5.97
CA SER A 195 26.58 -5.66 -5.56
C SER A 195 25.63 -6.82 -5.34
N ILE A 196 25.90 -7.94 -6.02
CA ILE A 196 25.09 -9.16 -5.94
C ILE A 196 25.94 -10.40 -5.75
N THR A 197 25.35 -11.45 -5.17
CA THR A 197 25.96 -12.79 -5.17
C THR A 197 25.66 -13.49 -6.49
N GLN A 198 26.68 -13.71 -7.34
CA GLN A 198 26.48 -14.33 -8.65
C GLN A 198 25.90 -15.74 -8.55
N GLY A 199 24.95 -16.07 -9.43
CA GLY A 199 24.29 -17.37 -9.40
C GLY A 199 23.26 -17.54 -10.51
N ALA A 200 22.79 -18.78 -10.72
CA ALA A 200 21.70 -19.06 -11.66
C ALA A 200 20.34 -18.51 -11.16
N PHE A 201 20.23 -18.30 -9.85
CA PHE A 201 19.11 -17.70 -9.15
C PHE A 201 19.66 -16.83 -8.03
N ILE A 202 19.10 -15.64 -7.87
CA ILE A 202 19.47 -14.67 -6.82
C ILE A 202 18.21 -14.34 -6.04
N ASP A 203 18.22 -14.63 -4.75
CA ASP A 203 17.18 -14.29 -3.78
C ASP A 203 17.87 -13.74 -2.53
N GLU A 204 18.18 -12.44 -2.59
CA GLU A 204 18.89 -11.74 -1.55
C GLU A 204 18.32 -10.33 -1.36
N THR A 205 18.45 -9.79 -0.15
CA THR A 205 18.04 -8.42 0.17
C THR A 205 19.08 -7.43 -0.36
N LEU A 206 18.66 -6.54 -1.26
CA LEU A 206 19.52 -5.51 -1.85
C LEU A 206 19.33 -4.17 -1.12
N ASN A 207 20.44 -3.59 -0.66
CA ASN A 207 20.44 -2.26 -0.05
C ASN A 207 20.78 -1.20 -1.11
N ILE A 208 19.75 -0.54 -1.63
CA ILE A 208 19.89 0.50 -2.66
C ILE A 208 19.82 1.87 -1.99
N SER A 209 20.88 2.67 -2.14
CA SER A 209 20.90 4.06 -1.64
C SER A 209 20.14 4.97 -2.59
N ILE A 210 19.17 5.71 -2.06
CA ILE A 210 18.41 6.71 -2.82
C ILE A 210 19.24 8.02 -2.86
N PRO A 211 19.37 8.67 -4.03
CA PRO A 211 20.01 9.98 -4.13
C PRO A 211 19.32 11.03 -3.26
N ASN A 212 20.11 11.85 -2.56
CA ASN A 212 19.59 12.89 -1.65
C ASN A 212 18.95 14.08 -2.40
N ASP A 213 19.18 14.18 -3.70
CA ASP A 213 18.68 15.23 -4.60
C ASP A 213 17.42 14.81 -5.36
N LEU A 214 16.86 13.64 -5.05
CA LEU A 214 15.60 13.20 -5.62
C LEU A 214 14.49 14.14 -5.18
N SER A 215 13.72 14.67 -6.14
CA SER A 215 12.56 15.50 -5.84
C SER A 215 11.56 14.75 -4.96
N ALA A 216 10.65 15.46 -4.30
CA ALA A 216 9.48 14.78 -3.76
C ALA A 216 8.53 14.37 -4.87
N GLY A 217 7.87 13.24 -4.65
CA GLY A 217 6.90 12.69 -5.56
C GLY A 217 7.02 11.18 -5.65
N ASP A 218 6.25 10.64 -6.57
CA ASP A 218 6.31 9.24 -6.93
C ASP A 218 7.47 9.01 -7.89
N HIS A 219 8.29 8.02 -7.56
CA HIS A 219 9.47 7.65 -8.31
C HIS A 219 9.44 6.17 -8.65
N ILE A 220 10.05 5.84 -9.78
CA ILE A 220 10.11 4.46 -10.25
C ILE A 220 11.56 4.00 -10.15
N LEU A 221 11.79 3.02 -9.27
CA LEU A 221 13.05 2.31 -9.24
C LEU A 221 13.04 1.25 -10.32
N HIS A 222 14.09 1.24 -11.14
CA HIS A 222 14.30 0.25 -12.18
C HIS A 222 15.54 -0.57 -11.83
N ILE A 223 15.41 -1.90 -11.87
CA ILE A 223 16.53 -2.83 -11.62
C ILE A 223 16.62 -3.80 -12.78
N ARG A 224 17.80 -3.93 -13.40
CA ARG A 224 18.07 -4.98 -14.39
C ARG A 224 19.33 -5.74 -14.06
N VAL A 225 19.42 -6.97 -14.57
CA VAL A 225 20.52 -7.89 -14.31
C VAL A 225 21.20 -8.29 -15.61
N GLN A 226 22.50 -8.58 -15.53
CA GLN A 226 23.30 -9.06 -16.65
C GLN A 226 23.57 -10.55 -16.50
N SER A 227 23.32 -11.30 -17.56
CA SER A 227 23.74 -12.70 -17.69
C SER A 227 25.24 -12.84 -17.98
N SER A 228 25.81 -14.01 -17.71
CA SER A 228 27.20 -14.36 -18.04
C SER A 228 27.52 -14.24 -19.53
N ASN A 229 26.51 -14.27 -20.41
CA ASN A 229 26.66 -14.03 -21.85
C ASN A 229 26.69 -12.53 -22.22
N GLY A 230 26.71 -11.62 -21.25
CA GLY A 230 26.75 -10.17 -21.46
C GLY A 230 25.39 -9.53 -21.79
N ASN A 231 24.33 -10.33 -21.95
CA ASN A 231 22.99 -9.82 -22.21
C ASN A 231 22.34 -9.29 -20.93
N TRP A 232 21.80 -8.08 -20.99
CA TRP A 232 21.00 -7.48 -19.92
C TRP A 232 19.53 -7.89 -20.03
N SER A 233 18.91 -8.12 -18.87
CA SER A 233 17.47 -8.35 -18.76
C SER A 233 16.69 -7.07 -19.05
N LEU A 234 15.37 -7.21 -19.22
CA LEU A 234 14.45 -6.11 -18.93
C LEU A 234 14.54 -5.75 -17.45
N TYR A 235 14.11 -4.53 -17.10
CA TYR A 235 14.11 -4.08 -15.71
C TYR A 235 12.81 -4.44 -14.97
N GLY A 236 12.92 -4.80 -13.70
CA GLY A 236 11.80 -4.79 -12.76
C GLY A 236 11.44 -3.36 -12.35
N ARG A 237 10.18 -3.12 -11.99
CA ARG A 237 9.63 -1.78 -11.66
C ARG A 237 8.98 -1.75 -10.27
N PRO A 238 9.75 -1.83 -9.17
CA PRO A 238 9.23 -1.44 -7.87
C PRO A 238 8.92 0.06 -7.85
N GLU A 239 7.67 0.41 -7.56
CA GLU A 239 7.24 1.79 -7.30
C GLU A 239 7.58 2.18 -5.86
N PHE A 240 8.06 3.40 -5.65
CA PHE A 240 8.25 3.97 -4.31
C PHE A 240 7.92 5.46 -4.31
N THR A 241 7.43 5.96 -3.17
CA THR A 241 7.16 7.38 -2.99
C THR A 241 8.27 7.99 -2.17
N SER A 242 8.94 9.02 -2.70
CA SER A 242 9.88 9.84 -1.95
C SER A 242 9.09 10.94 -1.23
N THR A 243 8.96 10.83 0.09
CA THR A 243 8.28 11.85 0.90
C THR A 243 9.23 12.99 1.24
N LEU A 244 8.84 14.24 0.94
CA LEU A 244 9.46 15.46 1.45
C LEU A 244 9.22 15.55 2.97
N THR A 245 9.95 14.80 3.78
CA THR A 245 10.01 15.08 5.22
C THR A 245 11.26 15.89 5.50
N ASN A 246 11.12 17.22 5.47
CA ASN A 246 12.17 18.11 6.00
C ASN A 246 12.39 17.88 7.51
N ASP A 247 11.50 17.20 8.21
CA ASP A 247 11.59 16.95 9.66
C ASP A 247 12.91 16.24 10.05
N ASP A 248 13.35 15.25 9.26
CA ASP A 248 14.57 14.49 9.57
C ASP A 248 15.86 15.30 9.31
N VAL A 249 15.82 16.28 8.40
CA VAL A 249 16.96 17.17 8.12
C VAL A 249 16.97 18.38 9.08
N VAL A 250 15.81 18.98 9.34
CA VAL A 250 15.64 20.18 10.18
C VAL A 250 15.92 19.88 11.66
N PHE A 251 15.56 18.69 12.14
CA PHE A 251 15.72 18.29 13.54
C PHE A 251 16.81 17.24 13.77
N LYS A 252 17.69 16.98 12.78
CA LYS A 252 18.79 16.01 12.90
C LYS A 252 19.66 16.21 14.15
N ASP A 253 19.94 17.47 14.48
CA ASP A 253 20.78 17.85 15.63
C ASP A 253 19.96 18.34 16.84
N PHE A 254 18.65 18.18 16.81
CA PHE A 254 17.79 18.57 17.92
C PHE A 254 18.02 17.67 19.13
N LYS A 255 18.43 18.26 20.26
CA LYS A 255 18.57 17.59 21.55
C LYS A 255 17.69 18.28 22.59
N MET A 256 17.06 17.46 23.43
CA MET A 256 16.31 17.92 24.60
C MET A 256 16.81 17.19 25.85
N TYR A 257 17.08 17.93 26.93
CA TYR A 257 17.60 17.33 28.16
C TYR A 257 17.34 18.19 29.40
N PRO A 258 17.21 17.58 30.57
CA PRO A 258 17.10 16.13 30.78
C PRO A 258 15.69 15.62 30.40
N ASN A 259 15.58 14.36 30.00
CA ASN A 259 14.30 13.65 29.91
C ASN A 259 14.51 12.26 30.53
N PRO A 260 13.95 11.95 31.72
CA PRO A 260 12.96 12.72 32.48
C PRO A 260 13.44 14.06 33.05
N VAL A 261 12.53 15.04 33.19
CA VAL A 261 12.80 16.40 33.68
C VAL A 261 12.16 16.63 35.05
N GLU A 262 12.85 17.36 35.94
CA GLU A 262 12.30 17.85 37.21
C GLU A 262 11.79 19.28 37.04
N ASP A 263 12.66 20.27 36.86
CA ASP A 263 12.24 21.68 36.82
C ASP A 263 12.43 22.34 35.46
N VAL A 264 13.60 22.16 34.83
CA VAL A 264 13.96 22.91 33.61
C VAL A 264 14.36 21.95 32.50
N LEU A 265 13.64 22.03 31.38
CA LEU A 265 13.95 21.31 30.14
C LEU A 265 14.73 22.23 29.20
N ARG A 266 15.87 21.79 28.70
CA ARG A 266 16.72 22.58 27.78
C ARG A 266 16.69 22.02 26.37
N PHE A 267 16.81 22.91 25.39
CA PHE A 267 16.84 22.60 23.97
C PHE A 267 18.19 22.96 23.37
N SER A 268 18.66 22.14 22.44
CA SER A 268 19.81 22.43 21.59
C SER A 268 19.44 22.10 20.16
N ILE A 269 19.55 23.06 19.26
CA ILE A 269 19.31 22.90 17.83
C ILE A 269 20.35 23.72 17.07
N GLN A 270 20.93 23.14 16.00
CA GLN A 270 21.89 23.84 15.14
C GLN A 270 21.16 24.48 13.96
N ASN A 271 21.59 25.67 13.55
CA ASN A 271 21.12 26.39 12.35
C ASN A 271 19.61 26.69 12.28
N ASN A 272 18.88 26.62 13.40
CA ASN A 272 17.46 26.96 13.48
C ASN A 272 17.14 27.61 14.83
N THR A 273 16.04 28.34 14.89
CA THR A 273 15.49 28.88 16.14
C THR A 273 14.11 28.30 16.40
N ILE A 274 13.85 28.00 17.67
CA ILE A 274 12.53 27.54 18.13
C ILE A 274 11.63 28.77 18.21
N GLN A 275 10.57 28.78 17.41
CA GLN A 275 9.61 29.89 17.35
C GLN A 275 8.45 29.67 18.30
N TYR A 276 8.03 28.42 18.50
CA TYR A 276 6.90 28.10 19.36
C TYR A 276 7.06 26.72 19.99
N VAL A 277 6.63 26.60 21.23
CA VAL A 277 6.61 25.34 21.98
C VAL A 277 5.28 25.24 22.71
N LYS A 278 4.60 24.10 22.55
CA LYS A 278 3.43 23.76 23.37
C LYS A 278 3.58 22.39 24.01
N LEU A 279 3.09 22.28 25.23
CA LEU A 279 3.08 21.10 26.06
C LEU A 279 1.65 20.60 26.21
N VAL A 280 1.42 19.35 25.87
CA VAL A 280 0.08 18.74 25.86
C VAL A 280 0.04 17.54 26.81
N ASP A 281 -0.99 17.45 27.65
CA ASP A 281 -1.22 16.28 28.52
C ASP A 281 -1.78 15.08 27.75
N ILE A 282 -1.92 13.93 28.44
CA ILE A 282 -2.46 12.69 27.85
C ILE A 282 -3.91 12.81 27.34
N ASN A 283 -4.64 13.84 27.76
CA ASN A 283 -6.02 14.09 27.34
C ASN A 283 -6.08 15.09 26.18
N GLY A 284 -4.93 15.46 25.59
CA GLY A 284 -4.87 16.40 24.47
C GLY A 284 -4.99 17.87 24.88
N ARG A 285 -4.95 18.19 26.18
CA ARG A 285 -5.13 19.55 26.67
C ARG A 285 -3.78 20.26 26.75
N ILE A 286 -3.72 21.50 26.28
CA ILE A 286 -2.52 22.34 26.34
C ILE A 286 -2.31 22.79 27.79
N VAL A 287 -1.16 22.44 28.36
CA VAL A 287 -0.81 22.71 29.76
C VAL A 287 0.16 23.89 29.86
N LEU A 288 0.96 24.10 28.81
CA LEU A 288 1.88 25.22 28.72
C LEU A 288 2.12 25.53 27.24
N GLU A 289 2.20 26.82 26.91
CA GLU A 289 2.65 27.28 25.60
C GLU A 289 3.55 28.50 25.75
N THR A 290 4.52 28.62 24.86
CA THR A 290 5.44 29.76 24.83
C THR A 290 5.94 29.98 23.41
N SER A 291 6.34 31.21 23.11
CA SER A 291 6.84 31.62 21.80
C SER A 291 8.14 32.41 21.89
N ASN A 292 8.85 32.48 20.76
CA ASN A 292 10.05 33.25 20.46
C ASN A 292 11.37 32.78 21.09
N ASN A 293 12.25 32.23 20.25
CA ASN A 293 13.68 31.94 20.51
C ASN A 293 13.95 31.24 21.86
N ILE A 294 13.15 30.22 22.15
CA ILE A 294 13.18 29.50 23.42
C ILE A 294 14.38 28.55 23.46
N LYS A 295 15.19 28.64 24.51
CA LYS A 295 16.31 27.71 24.78
C LYS A 295 16.02 26.77 25.96
N GLU A 296 15.09 27.15 26.82
CA GLU A 296 14.71 26.36 27.98
C GLU A 296 13.24 26.60 28.35
N LEU A 297 12.67 25.62 29.04
CA LEU A 297 11.27 25.59 29.47
C LEU A 297 11.20 25.27 30.96
N ASN A 298 10.58 26.16 31.73
CA ASN A 298 10.32 25.93 33.15
C ASN A 298 9.03 25.11 33.32
N LEU A 299 9.17 23.96 33.97
CA LEU A 299 8.15 22.96 34.22
C LEU A 299 7.90 22.74 35.72
N SER A 300 8.46 23.56 36.62
CA SER A 300 8.33 23.38 38.08
C SER A 300 6.87 23.33 38.56
N ASN A 301 5.98 24.06 37.87
CA ASN A 301 4.55 24.11 38.19
C ASN A 301 3.71 23.06 37.45
N ILE A 302 4.35 22.16 36.70
CA ILE A 302 3.68 21.12 35.92
C ILE A 302 3.63 19.82 36.74
N PRO A 303 2.45 19.19 36.91
CA PRO A 303 2.33 17.93 37.63
C PRO A 303 3.19 16.81 37.03
N THR A 304 3.57 15.85 37.85
CA THR A 304 4.31 14.66 37.42
C THR A 304 3.48 13.84 36.44
N GLY A 305 4.11 13.31 35.38
CA GLY A 305 3.38 12.59 34.34
C GLY A 305 4.03 12.58 32.97
N PHE A 306 3.29 12.03 32.00
CA PHE A 306 3.67 11.99 30.59
C PHE A 306 3.04 13.15 29.83
N TYR A 307 3.85 13.79 28.99
CA TYR A 307 3.41 14.90 28.15
C TYR A 307 3.97 14.75 26.73
N LEU A 308 3.30 15.39 25.78
CA LEU A 308 3.79 15.57 24.42
C LEU A 308 4.24 17.03 24.25
N LEU A 309 5.53 17.21 23.96
CA LEU A 309 6.07 18.50 23.55
C LEU A 309 5.93 18.64 22.04
N GLN A 310 5.33 19.71 21.57
CA GLN A 310 5.34 20.07 20.16
C GLN A 310 6.15 21.36 20.00
N ILE A 311 7.11 21.32 19.08
CA ILE A 311 8.08 22.39 18.83
C ILE A 311 7.94 22.80 17.38
N GLU A 312 7.84 24.10 17.13
CA GLU A 312 7.76 24.68 15.80
C GLU A 312 8.95 25.62 15.59
N THR A 313 9.55 25.52 14.41
CA THR A 313 10.64 26.36 13.92
C THR A 313 10.20 27.01 12.61
N ALA A 314 11.01 27.94 12.08
CA ALA A 314 10.74 28.54 10.76
C ALA A 314 10.59 27.51 9.63
N ASN A 315 11.24 26.35 9.77
CA ASN A 315 11.46 25.39 8.71
C ASN A 315 10.76 24.04 8.94
N GLY A 316 9.98 23.89 10.02
CA GLY A 316 9.28 22.65 10.33
C GLY A 316 8.86 22.50 11.80
N SER A 317 8.17 21.41 12.11
CA SER A 317 7.65 21.11 13.44
C SER A 317 8.00 19.68 13.87
N ILE A 318 8.29 19.47 15.15
CA ILE A 318 8.56 18.13 15.71
C ILE A 318 7.77 17.91 17.00
N SER A 319 7.34 16.67 17.22
CA SER A 319 6.74 16.23 18.48
C SER A 319 7.65 15.26 19.23
N LYS A 320 7.85 15.47 20.53
CA LYS A 320 8.66 14.61 21.41
C LYS A 320 7.93 14.29 22.71
N LYS A 321 7.99 13.03 23.13
CA LYS A 321 7.48 12.60 24.44
C LYS A 321 8.41 13.08 25.56
N ILE A 322 7.82 13.59 26.63
CA ILE A 322 8.52 14.01 27.86
C ILE A 322 7.95 13.31 29.08
N ILE A 323 8.81 13.12 30.07
CA ILE A 323 8.48 12.56 31.37
C ILE A 323 8.80 13.61 32.44
N LYS A 324 7.79 14.14 33.13
CA LYS A 324 7.95 15.04 34.28
C LYS A 324 7.97 14.22 35.57
N LYS A 325 9.05 14.38 36.34
CA LYS A 325 9.21 13.80 37.68
C LYS A 325 8.64 14.70 38.76
#